data_AF-Q2LV63-F1
#
_entry.id   AF-Q2LV63-F1
#
_cell.length_a   1.000
_cell.length_b   1.000
_cell.length_c   1.000
_cell.angle_alpha   90.00
_cell.angle_beta   90.00
_cell.angle_gamma   90.00
#
_symmetry.space_group_name_H-M   'P 1'
#
loop_
_entity.id
_entity.type
_entity.pdbx_description
1 polymer ?
#
loop_
_entity_poly.entity_id
_entity_poly.type
_entity_poly.pdbx_seq_one_letter_code
_entity_poly.pdbx_strand_id
1 'polypeptide(L)' 'MPLPYLKYCLRGISRRFYPMAMLKKGDQAPGFILSDQFGNTIKLENFRGRKVLLYFFPKAGTSG' A
#
# COMPACT_ATOMS: atom_id res chain seq x y z
N MET A 1 1.27 6.64 47.41
CA MET A 1 1.55 5.32 46.79
C MET A 1 1.78 5.50 45.30
N PRO A 2 3.02 5.46 44.80
CA PRO A 2 3.29 5.36 43.37
C PRO A 2 3.58 3.90 42.99
N LEU A 3 2.88 3.38 41.98
CA LEU A 3 3.17 2.08 41.40
C LEU A 3 4.48 2.14 40.58
N PRO A 4 5.44 1.22 40.80
CA PRO A 4 6.58 1.00 39.92
C PRO A 4 6.12 0.14 38.74
N TYR A 5 6.69 0.30 37.55
CA TYR A 5 7.20 -0.81 36.72
C TYR A 5 7.75 -0.25 35.41
N LEU A 6 9.05 -0.48 35.26
CA LEU A 6 9.88 -0.08 34.14
C LEU A 6 9.89 -1.22 33.08
N LYS A 7 10.25 -0.85 31.85
CA LYS A 7 10.84 -1.70 30.79
C LYS A 7 9.92 -2.67 30.05
N TYR A 8 9.52 -2.27 28.84
CA TYR A 8 9.54 -3.17 27.69
C TYR A 8 10.42 -2.59 26.57
N CYS A 9 11.65 -3.12 26.54
CA CYS A 9 12.42 -3.56 25.38
C CYS A 9 12.21 -2.78 24.05
N LEU A 10 13.17 -1.94 23.72
CA LEU A 10 13.44 -1.50 22.34
C LEU A 10 13.83 -2.73 21.49
N ARG A 11 12.84 -3.49 21.00
CA ARG A 11 13.10 -4.47 19.93
C ARG A 11 13.25 -3.70 18.64
N GLY A 12 14.44 -3.82 18.06
CA GLY A 12 14.89 -3.07 16.90
C GLY A 12 13.81 -2.94 15.84
N ILE A 13 13.35 -1.71 15.67
CA ILE A 13 12.66 -1.31 14.45
C ILE A 13 13.75 -1.32 13.40
N SER A 14 13.92 -2.47 12.73
CA SER A 14 14.45 -2.50 11.39
C SER A 14 13.54 -1.56 10.59
N ARG A 15 13.95 -0.30 10.50
CA ARG A 15 13.42 0.63 9.52
C ARG A 15 13.79 -0.01 8.21
N ARG A 16 12.90 -0.85 7.69
CA ARG A 16 12.94 -1.26 6.30
C ARG A 16 12.83 0.05 5.56
N PHE A 17 13.99 0.55 5.14
CA PHE A 17 14.12 1.74 4.33
C PHE A 17 13.42 1.35 3.03
N TYR A 18 12.13 1.64 2.91
CA TYR A 18 11.49 1.70 1.62
C TYR A 18 12.07 2.96 1.01
N PRO A 19 13.02 2.91 0.06
CA PRO A 19 13.17 4.06 -0.81
C PRO A 19 11.77 4.34 -1.33
N MET A 20 11.29 5.56 -1.16
CA MET A 20 10.12 6.03 -1.91
C MET A 20 10.57 6.05 -3.37
N ALA A 21 10.61 4.86 -3.98
CA ALA A 21 11.09 4.63 -5.32
C ALA A 21 10.04 5.25 -6.23
N MET A 22 10.33 6.44 -6.69
CA MET A 22 9.51 7.12 -7.67
C MET A 22 9.55 6.30 -8.96
N LEU A 23 8.38 5.81 -9.38
CA LEU A 23 8.26 4.99 -10.59
C LEU A 23 8.71 5.79 -11.80
N LYS A 24 9.60 5.19 -12.60
CA LYS A 24 10.04 5.71 -13.89
C LYS A 24 9.35 4.94 -15.01
N LYS A 25 9.33 5.55 -16.20
CA LYS A 25 8.80 4.88 -17.39
C LYS A 25 9.62 3.60 -17.67
N GLY A 26 8.94 2.49 -17.85
CA GLY A 26 9.56 1.18 -18.11
C GLY A 26 9.75 0.33 -16.85
N ASP A 27 9.61 0.91 -15.66
CA ASP A 27 9.62 0.13 -14.41
C ASP A 27 8.44 -0.84 -14.38
N GLN A 28 8.69 -2.03 -13.85
CA GLN A 28 7.61 -2.97 -13.59
C GLN A 28 6.70 -2.40 -12.51
N ALA A 29 5.39 -2.35 -12.79
CA ALA A 29 4.41 -1.88 -11.82
C ALA A 29 4.48 -2.72 -10.53
N PRO A 30 4.55 -2.08 -9.35
CA PRO A 30 4.48 -2.79 -8.07
C PRO A 30 3.18 -3.56 -7.94
N GLY A 31 3.26 -4.76 -7.38
CA GLY A 31 2.07 -5.55 -7.05
C GLY A 31 1.21 -4.81 -6.03
N PHE A 32 -0.10 -4.81 -6.24
CA PHE A 32 -1.08 -4.33 -5.26
C PHE A 32 -2.22 -5.32 -5.09
N ILE A 33 -2.87 -5.22 -3.94
CA ILE A 33 -4.07 -5.95 -3.57
C ILE A 33 -5.05 -4.94 -2.99
N LEU A 34 -6.23 -4.81 -3.60
CA LEU A 34 -7.26 -3.87 -3.21
C LEU A 34 -8.62 -4.59 -3.18
N SER A 35 -9.52 -4.12 -2.33
CA SER A 35 -10.93 -4.52 -2.39
C SER A 35 -11.67 -3.63 -3.39
N ASP A 36 -12.51 -4.23 -4.23
CA ASP A 36 -13.45 -3.48 -5.07
C ASP A 36 -14.68 -3.02 -4.27
N GLN A 37 -15.61 -2.34 -4.95
CA GLN A 37 -16.87 -1.83 -4.39
C GLN A 37 -17.83 -2.91 -3.87
N PHE A 38 -17.65 -4.17 -4.29
CA PHE A 38 -18.45 -5.31 -3.84
C PHE A 38 -17.71 -6.16 -2.80
N GLY A 39 -16.51 -5.75 -2.39
CA GLY A 39 -15.65 -6.48 -1.45
C GLY A 39 -14.82 -7.59 -2.09
N ASN A 40 -14.82 -7.72 -3.42
CA ASN A 40 -13.97 -8.71 -4.07
C ASN A 40 -12.50 -8.27 -4.00
N THR A 41 -11.61 -9.25 -3.84
CA THR A 41 -10.17 -8.99 -3.84
C THR A 41 -9.64 -8.88 -5.26
N ILE A 42 -9.12 -7.71 -5.61
CA ILE A 42 -8.47 -7.42 -6.88
C ILE A 42 -6.96 -7.38 -6.67
N LYS A 43 -6.22 -8.16 -7.47
CA LYS A 43 -4.75 -8.15 -7.51
C LYS A 43 -4.30 -7.68 -8.89
N LEU A 44 -3.19 -6.94 -8.97
CA LEU A 44 -2.61 -6.58 -10.26
C LEU A 44 -2.32 -7.82 -11.14
N GLU A 45 -1.92 -8.92 -10.51
CA GLU A 45 -1.63 -10.19 -11.18
C GLU A 45 -2.81 -10.80 -11.93
N ASN A 46 -4.05 -10.48 -11.51
CA ASN A 46 -5.26 -10.98 -12.16
C ASN A 46 -5.40 -10.43 -13.59
N PHE A 47 -4.67 -9.37 -13.94
CA PHE A 47 -4.72 -8.72 -15.25
C PHE A 47 -3.51 -9.01 -16.14
N ARG A 48 -2.70 -10.03 -15.81
CA ARG A 48 -1.57 -10.45 -16.67
C ARG A 48 -2.03 -10.70 -18.11
N GLY A 49 -1.21 -10.25 -19.07
CA GLY A 49 -1.51 -10.34 -20.50
C GLY A 49 -2.48 -9.28 -21.03
N ARG A 50 -2.95 -8.35 -20.19
CA ARG A 50 -3.83 -7.23 -20.60
C ARG A 50 -3.14 -5.90 -20.32
N LYS A 51 -3.43 -4.88 -21.15
CA LYS A 51 -3.06 -3.49 -20.86
C LYS A 51 -4.06 -2.93 -19.84
N VAL A 52 -3.55 -2.33 -18.77
CA VAL A 52 -4.34 -1.79 -17.66
C VAL A 52 -3.95 -0.34 -17.42
N LEU A 53 -4.95 0.52 -17.22
CA LEU A 53 -4.77 1.90 -16.77
C LEU A 53 -5.19 1.98 -15.30
N LEU A 54 -4.26 2.35 -14.43
CA LEU A 54 -4.54 2.62 -13.01
C LEU A 54 -4.61 4.14 -12.81
N TYR A 55 -5.72 4.62 -12.29
CA TYR A 55 -5.95 6.05 -12.08
C TYR A 55 -6.40 6.31 -10.65
N PHE A 56 -5.72 7.22 -9.95
CA PHE A 56 -6.04 7.61 -8.57
C PHE A 56 -6.83 8.93 -8.59
N PHE A 57 -8.05 8.91 -8.06
CA PHE A 57 -8.85 10.10 -7.83
C PHE A 57 -8.93 10.39 -6.32
N PRO A 58 -8.79 11.65 -5.87
CA PRO A 58 -8.83 11.99 -4.45
C PRO A 58 -10.23 11.90 -3.83
N LYS A 59 -11.29 11.99 -4.63
CA LYS A 59 -12.69 11.77 -4.23
C LYS A 59 -13.42 10.95 -5.29
N ALA A 60 -13.82 9.72 -4.96
CA ALA A 60 -14.87 9.02 -5.69
C ALA A 60 -16.21 9.45 -5.09
N GLY A 61 -16.96 10.31 -5.77
CA GLY A 61 -18.36 10.53 -5.39
C GLY A 61 -18.97 11.91 -5.62
N THR A 62 -18.41 12.78 -6.48
CA THR A 62 -19.05 14.07 -6.79
C THR A 62 -18.94 14.44 -8.27
N SER A 63 -19.94 15.16 -8.80
CA SER A 63 -19.82 15.88 -10.08
C SER A 63 -18.62 16.81 -9.96
N GLY A 64 -17.68 16.72 -10.91
CA GLY A 64 -16.36 17.34 -10.85
C GLY A 64 -16.36 18.85 -10.64
#